data_AF-A0A7C3A9R2-F1
#
_entry.id   AF-A0A7C3A9R2-F1
#
_cell.length_a   1.000
_cell.length_b   1.000
_cell.length_c   1.000
_cell.angle_alpha   90.00
_cell.angle_beta   90.00
_cell.angle_gamma   90.00
#
_symmetry.space_group_name_H-M   'P 1'
#
loop_
_entity.id
_entity.type
_entity.pdbx_description
1 polymer ?
#
loop_
_entity_poly.entity_id
_entity_poly.type
_entity_poly.pdbx_seq_one_letter_code
_entity_poly.pdbx_strand_id
1 'polypeptide(L)'
;MRLRFFSIALIIIAALLLTSCVTSHDYKEEISCDDFDSNHNQSGDFEVEVGDKIRIELCSNITTGFRWTYEIDNESVLKFEDYDYVEPEDDELVGAAGTDVWTFEAAGEGTTEVTMEYSQGWLGGIEAEWTYTLIVTVE
;
A
#
# COMPACT_ATOMS: atom_id res chain seq x y z
N MET A 1 4.94 68.64 -19.00
CA MET A 1 5.52 67.35 -19.42
C MET A 1 4.60 66.25 -18.89
N ARG A 2 4.08 65.42 -19.79
CA ARG A 2 3.14 64.34 -19.49
C ARG A 2 3.82 63.26 -18.66
N LEU A 3 3.12 62.66 -17.71
CA LEU A 3 3.07 61.20 -17.62
C LEU A 3 1.88 60.72 -16.78
N ARG A 4 1.01 59.97 -17.45
CA ARG A 4 -0.10 59.20 -16.89
C ARG A 4 0.46 57.89 -16.36
N PHE A 5 0.14 57.47 -15.14
CA PHE A 5 0.11 56.05 -14.74
C PHE A 5 -0.90 55.82 -13.58
N PHE A 6 -2.13 56.31 -13.77
CA PHE A 6 -3.30 55.61 -13.23
C PHE A 6 -3.35 54.24 -13.93
N SER A 7 -2.90 53.15 -13.29
CA SER A 7 -3.19 51.75 -13.67
C SER A 7 -2.40 50.68 -12.88
N ILE A 8 -1.40 51.04 -12.06
CA ILE A 8 -0.53 50.03 -11.43
C ILE A 8 -1.21 49.33 -10.23
N ALA A 9 -2.39 49.79 -9.80
CA ALA A 9 -3.08 49.25 -8.62
C ALA A 9 -3.93 47.98 -8.88
N LEU A 10 -3.92 47.36 -10.07
CA LEU A 10 -4.84 46.25 -10.39
C LEU A 10 -4.23 45.02 -11.10
N ILE A 11 -2.90 44.94 -11.27
CA ILE A 11 -2.24 43.80 -11.94
C ILE A 11 -1.13 43.20 -11.06
N ILE A 12 -1.42 43.01 -9.78
CA ILE A 12 -0.66 42.10 -8.91
C ILE A 12 -1.65 41.12 -8.26
N ILE A 13 -2.56 40.61 -9.10
CA ILE A 13 -3.42 39.46 -8.83
C ILE A 13 -3.28 38.55 -10.06
N ALA A 14 -2.21 37.79 -10.13
CA ALA A 14 -2.10 36.58 -10.96
C ALA A 14 -0.67 36.03 -10.81
N ALA A 15 -0.59 34.72 -10.53
CA ALA A 15 0.62 33.90 -10.43
C ALA A 15 1.27 33.77 -9.05
N LEU A 16 0.47 33.46 -8.01
CA LEU A 16 0.83 32.28 -7.21
C LEU A 16 0.39 31.06 -8.02
N LEU A 17 1.25 30.62 -8.94
CA LEU A 17 1.19 29.24 -9.40
C LEU A 17 1.75 28.41 -8.25
N LEU A 18 0.86 27.90 -7.40
CA LEU A 18 1.21 26.79 -6.51
C LEU A 18 1.58 25.64 -7.45
N THR A 19 2.87 25.51 -7.70
CA THR A 19 3.44 24.32 -8.30
C THR A 19 3.42 23.28 -7.19
N SER A 20 2.30 22.56 -7.06
CA SER A 20 2.32 21.28 -6.37
C SER A 20 3.23 20.39 -7.19
N CYS A 21 4.46 20.20 -6.72
CA CYS A 21 5.23 19.05 -7.14
C CYS A 21 4.49 17.86 -6.55
N VAL A 22 3.80 17.08 -7.39
CA VAL A 22 3.36 15.72 -7.00
C VAL A 22 4.64 15.00 -6.61
N THR A 23 4.81 14.77 -5.32
CA THR A 23 5.89 13.97 -4.77
C THR A 23 5.20 12.69 -4.37
N SER A 24 5.39 11.63 -5.17
CA SER A 24 4.88 10.31 -4.80
C SER A 24 5.48 9.92 -3.45
N HIS A 25 4.63 9.68 -2.45
CA HIS A 25 5.02 9.13 -1.16
C HIS A 25 4.94 7.60 -1.18
N ASP A 26 5.87 6.98 -0.47
CA ASP A 26 5.88 5.54 -0.23
C ASP A 26 5.38 5.28 1.19
N TYR A 27 4.22 4.63 1.31
CA TYR A 27 3.65 4.13 2.55
C TYR A 27 4.13 2.70 2.78
N LYS A 28 4.47 2.35 4.01
CA LYS A 28 4.85 0.98 4.38
C LYS A 28 4.05 0.55 5.61
N GLU A 29 3.47 -0.63 5.53
CA GLU A 29 2.88 -1.36 6.66
C GLU A 29 3.58 -2.72 6.79
N GLU A 30 3.94 -3.08 8.02
CA GLU A 30 4.61 -4.34 8.33
C GLU A 30 3.88 -5.03 9.47
N ILE A 31 3.48 -6.29 9.26
CA ILE A 31 2.77 -7.09 10.25
C ILE A 31 3.57 -8.36 10.53
N SER A 32 4.02 -8.49 11.77
CA SER A 32 4.86 -9.60 12.20
C SER A 32 4.05 -10.88 12.46
N CYS A 33 4.75 -12.02 12.59
CA CYS A 33 4.10 -13.27 12.98
C CYS A 33 3.48 -13.17 14.38
N ASP A 34 4.13 -12.47 15.31
CA ASP A 34 3.62 -12.27 16.67
C ASP A 34 2.31 -11.46 16.67
N ASP A 35 2.18 -10.49 15.75
CA ASP A 35 0.96 -9.72 15.58
C ASP A 35 -0.18 -10.59 15.04
N PHE A 36 0.12 -11.44 14.06
CA PHE A 36 -0.86 -12.40 13.53
C PHE A 36 -1.23 -13.50 14.52
N ASP A 37 -0.28 -14.01 15.31
CA ASP A 37 -0.52 -14.98 16.37
C ASP A 37 -1.38 -14.37 17.50
N SER A 38 -1.20 -13.07 17.76
CA SER A 38 -1.99 -12.33 18.76
C SER A 38 -3.39 -12.00 18.23
N ASN A 39 -3.50 -11.68 16.94
CA ASN A 39 -4.74 -11.40 16.26
C ASN A 39 -4.65 -11.81 14.79
N HIS A 40 -5.36 -12.90 14.47
CA HIS A 40 -5.35 -13.50 13.14
C HIS A 40 -6.00 -12.62 12.05
N ASN A 41 -6.74 -11.56 12.43
CA ASN A 41 -7.44 -10.69 11.49
C ASN A 41 -7.00 -9.25 11.69
N GLN A 42 -6.14 -8.77 10.81
CA GLN A 42 -5.57 -7.44 10.86
C GLN A 42 -6.27 -6.52 9.86
N SER A 43 -6.23 -5.21 10.09
CA SER A 43 -6.78 -4.25 9.13
C SER A 43 -5.98 -2.95 9.10
N GLY A 44 -5.94 -2.30 7.93
CA GLY A 44 -5.29 -1.00 7.75
C GLY A 44 -6.13 -0.04 6.93
N ASP A 45 -5.96 1.26 7.17
CA ASP A 45 -6.61 2.33 6.42
C ASP A 45 -5.55 3.29 5.87
N PHE A 46 -5.60 3.57 4.57
CA PHE A 46 -4.63 4.44 3.87
C PHE A 46 -5.36 5.58 3.16
N GLU A 47 -4.92 6.81 3.44
CA GLU A 47 -5.29 8.01 2.70
C GLU A 47 -4.07 8.47 1.91
N VAL A 48 -4.15 8.41 0.57
CA VAL A 48 -3.02 8.59 -0.35
C VAL A 48 -3.41 9.46 -1.55
N GLU A 49 -2.43 10.02 -2.24
CA GLU A 49 -2.64 10.75 -3.50
C GLU A 49 -2.42 9.84 -4.73
N VAL A 50 -3.01 10.19 -5.87
CA VAL A 50 -2.73 9.48 -7.14
C VAL A 50 -1.22 9.48 -7.44
N GLY A 51 -0.66 8.29 -7.65
CA GLY A 51 0.77 8.04 -7.91
C GLY A 51 1.58 7.63 -6.68
N ASP A 52 0.98 7.66 -5.48
CA ASP A 52 1.60 7.12 -4.27
C ASP A 52 1.68 5.59 -4.32
N LYS A 53 2.61 5.05 -3.53
CA LYS A 53 2.82 3.61 -3.39
C LYS A 53 2.55 3.13 -1.99
N ILE A 54 1.94 1.96 -1.87
CA ILE A 54 1.67 1.28 -0.61
C ILE A 54 2.40 -0.06 -0.63
N ARG A 55 3.36 -0.22 0.27
CA ARG A 55 4.16 -1.43 0.47
C ARG A 55 3.63 -2.18 1.69
N ILE A 56 3.10 -3.37 1.46
CA ILE A 56 2.55 -4.25 2.51
C ILE A 56 3.52 -5.40 2.73
N GLU A 57 4.03 -5.53 3.95
CA GLU A 57 5.00 -6.55 4.36
C GLU A 57 4.38 -7.46 5.42
N LEU A 58 4.05 -8.70 5.03
CA LEU A 58 3.38 -9.66 5.92
C LEU A 58 4.31 -10.82 6.24
N CYS A 59 4.39 -11.21 7.51
CA CYS A 59 5.06 -12.46 7.89
C CYS A 59 4.54 -13.64 7.05
N SER A 60 5.47 -14.46 6.57
CA SER A 60 5.16 -15.62 5.73
C SER A 60 6.20 -16.73 5.90
N ASN A 61 5.71 -17.94 6.13
CA ASN A 61 6.53 -19.14 6.27
C ASN A 61 6.19 -20.16 5.18
N ILE A 62 6.85 -20.03 4.03
CA ILE A 62 6.62 -20.91 2.87
C ILE A 62 6.93 -22.39 3.17
N THR A 63 7.67 -22.71 4.24
CA THR A 63 8.02 -24.09 4.61
C THR A 63 6.86 -24.86 5.22
N THR A 64 5.84 -24.17 5.72
CA THR A 64 4.58 -24.77 6.22
C THR A 64 3.55 -24.99 5.10
N GLY A 65 3.87 -24.55 3.88
CA GLY A 65 3.03 -24.64 2.70
C GLY A 65 1.88 -23.63 2.65
N PHE A 66 1.81 -22.71 3.61
CA PHE A 66 0.94 -21.56 3.51
C PHE A 66 1.48 -20.53 2.50
N ARG A 67 0.56 -19.78 1.89
CA ARG A 67 0.85 -18.66 0.99
C ARG A 67 -0.23 -17.61 1.15
N TRP A 68 0.17 -16.36 1.02
CA TRP A 68 -0.77 -15.26 0.90
C TRP A 68 -1.32 -15.16 -0.52
N THR A 69 -2.61 -14.86 -0.61
CA THR A 69 -3.29 -14.43 -1.84
C THR A 69 -4.00 -13.12 -1.58
N TYR A 70 -4.23 -12.31 -2.63
CA TYR A 70 -4.95 -11.05 -2.51
C TYR A 70 -6.07 -10.93 -3.54
N GLU A 71 -7.10 -10.16 -3.20
CA GLU A 71 -8.17 -9.71 -4.09
C GLU A 71 -8.36 -8.20 -3.91
N ILE A 72 -8.39 -7.46 -5.03
CA ILE A 72 -8.61 -6.00 -5.05
C ILE A 72 -10.01 -5.75 -5.63
N ASP A 73 -10.85 -5.02 -4.91
CA ASP A 73 -12.22 -4.72 -5.34
C ASP A 73 -12.27 -3.84 -6.61
N ASN A 74 -11.36 -2.88 -6.73
CA ASN A 74 -11.31 -1.96 -7.84
C ASN A 74 -9.88 -1.61 -8.29
N GLU A 75 -9.38 -2.33 -9.29
CA GLU A 75 -8.06 -2.11 -9.90
C GLU A 75 -7.90 -0.76 -10.62
N SER A 76 -8.99 -0.02 -10.86
CA SER A 76 -8.90 1.35 -11.41
C SER A 76 -8.52 2.39 -10.35
N VAL A 77 -8.65 2.06 -9.06
CA VAL A 77 -8.28 2.92 -7.92
C VAL A 77 -6.89 2.54 -7.40
N LEU A 78 -6.65 1.25 -7.19
CA LEU A 78 -5.39 0.73 -6.68
C LEU A 78 -4.91 -0.42 -7.55
N LYS A 79 -3.65 -0.40 -7.98
CA LYS A 79 -3.12 -1.39 -8.91
C LYS A 79 -1.94 -2.13 -8.30
N PHE A 80 -1.93 -3.45 -8.44
CA PHE A 80 -0.74 -4.25 -8.13
C PHE A 80 0.45 -3.84 -9.03
N GLU A 81 1.59 -3.57 -8.41
CA GLU A 81 2.82 -3.19 -9.10
C GLU A 81 3.87 -4.30 -9.05
N ASP A 82 4.18 -4.80 -7.85
CA ASP A 82 5.29 -5.74 -7.64
C ASP A 82 5.08 -6.66 -6.44
N TYR A 83 5.76 -7.80 -6.46
CA TYR A 83 5.80 -8.78 -5.38
C TYR A 83 7.21 -9.33 -5.18
N ASP A 84 7.63 -9.44 -3.92
CA ASP A 84 8.88 -10.08 -3.51
C ASP A 84 8.69 -10.96 -2.27
N TYR A 85 9.60 -11.91 -2.06
CA TYR A 85 9.69 -12.68 -0.84
C TYR A 85 11.09 -12.50 -0.22
N VAL A 86 11.12 -11.94 0.98
CA VAL A 86 12.34 -11.73 1.74
C VAL A 86 12.57 -12.92 2.65
N GLU A 87 13.68 -13.63 2.42
CA GLU A 87 14.11 -14.72 3.29
C GLU A 87 14.45 -14.22 4.70
N PRO A 88 14.29 -15.04 5.75
CA PRO A 88 14.69 -14.67 7.11
C PRO A 88 16.18 -14.28 7.17
N GLU A 89 16.51 -13.27 7.95
CA GLU A 89 17.91 -12.80 8.10
C GLU A 89 18.83 -13.87 8.72
N ASP A 90 18.30 -14.78 9.53
CA ASP A 90 19.03 -15.88 10.16
C ASP A 90 18.88 -17.17 9.33
N ASP A 91 19.85 -17.39 8.45
CA ASP A 91 19.91 -18.55 7.55
C ASP A 91 20.30 -19.85 8.28
N GLU A 92 20.66 -19.79 9.57
CA GLU A 92 20.97 -20.97 10.38
C GLU A 92 19.70 -21.65 10.94
N LEU A 93 18.56 -20.94 10.95
CA LEU A 93 17.28 -21.45 11.44
C LEU A 93 16.44 -22.07 10.32
N VAL A 94 16.57 -23.39 10.15
CA VAL A 94 15.72 -24.16 9.22
C VAL A 94 14.25 -23.98 9.59
N GLY A 95 13.46 -23.47 8.63
CA GLY A 95 12.01 -23.27 8.78
C GLY A 95 11.61 -21.93 9.41
N ALA A 96 12.55 -20.98 9.56
CA ALA A 96 12.23 -19.62 9.98
C ALA A 96 11.26 -18.95 8.98
N ALA A 97 10.38 -18.10 9.50
CA ALA A 97 9.47 -17.30 8.69
C ALA A 97 10.24 -16.16 8.02
N GLY A 98 9.97 -15.94 6.74
CA GLY A 98 10.36 -14.75 6.02
C GLY A 98 9.19 -13.77 5.92
N THR A 99 9.21 -12.94 4.88
CA THR A 99 8.21 -11.88 4.69
C THR A 99 7.80 -11.83 3.22
N ASP A 100 6.50 -11.93 2.96
CA ASP A 100 5.97 -11.59 1.64
C ASP A 100 5.76 -10.08 1.55
N VAL A 101 6.15 -9.49 0.43
CA VAL A 101 6.09 -8.05 0.22
C VAL A 101 5.35 -7.72 -1.06
N TRP A 102 4.27 -6.96 -0.96
CA TRP A 102 3.52 -6.44 -2.11
C TRP A 102 3.65 -4.94 -2.20
N THR A 103 3.76 -4.43 -3.43
CA THR A 103 3.68 -3.01 -3.72
C THR A 103 2.47 -2.73 -4.59
N PHE A 104 1.64 -1.80 -4.14
CA PHE A 104 0.47 -1.31 -4.85
C PHE A 104 0.65 0.17 -5.19
N GLU A 105 0.21 0.58 -6.37
CA GLU A 105 0.22 1.97 -6.84
C GLU A 105 -1.21 2.54 -6.81
N ALA A 106 -1.37 3.72 -6.22
CA ALA A 106 -2.62 4.49 -6.27
C ALA A 106 -2.84 5.03 -7.68
N ALA A 107 -3.69 4.34 -8.47
CA ALA A 107 -3.83 4.56 -9.90
C ALA A 107 -4.92 5.58 -10.28
N GLY A 108 -5.90 5.80 -9.40
CA GLY A 108 -6.99 6.73 -9.66
C GLY A 108 -7.81 7.05 -8.41
N GLU A 109 -8.46 8.21 -8.41
CA GLU A 109 -9.30 8.68 -7.30
C GLU A 109 -10.43 7.69 -6.97
N GLY A 110 -10.69 7.50 -5.67
CA GLY A 110 -11.77 6.65 -5.16
C GLY A 110 -11.37 5.85 -3.93
N THR A 111 -12.26 4.97 -3.49
CA THR A 111 -12.01 4.06 -2.37
C THR A 111 -12.09 2.62 -2.87
N THR A 112 -11.14 1.78 -2.46
CA THR A 112 -11.13 0.33 -2.72
C THR A 112 -10.68 -0.44 -1.49
N GLU A 113 -11.16 -1.67 -1.38
CA GLU A 113 -10.68 -2.65 -0.41
C GLU A 113 -9.70 -3.61 -1.11
N VAL A 114 -8.69 -4.08 -0.36
CA VAL A 114 -7.92 -5.27 -0.71
C VAL A 114 -8.03 -6.24 0.45
N THR A 115 -8.42 -7.48 0.15
CA THR A 115 -8.43 -8.57 1.12
C THR A 115 -7.29 -9.52 0.82
N MET A 116 -6.49 -9.83 1.84
CA MET A 116 -5.37 -10.75 1.75
C MET A 116 -5.60 -11.93 2.71
N GLU A 117 -5.40 -13.16 2.23
CA GLU A 117 -5.65 -14.39 2.99
C GLU A 117 -4.43 -15.32 2.95
N TYR A 118 -4.07 -15.86 4.11
CA TYR A 118 -2.98 -16.81 4.28
C TYR A 118 -3.50 -18.25 4.37
N SER A 119 -3.28 -19.02 3.30
CA SER A 119 -3.95 -20.31 3.09
C SER A 119 -3.01 -21.40 2.56
N GLN A 120 -3.38 -22.66 2.78
CA GLN A 120 -2.76 -23.83 2.16
C GLN A 120 -3.58 -24.30 0.95
N GLY A 121 -3.05 -24.10 -0.26
CA GLY A 121 -3.80 -24.30 -1.51
C GLY A 121 -4.08 -25.76 -1.95
N TRP A 122 -3.96 -26.76 -1.08
CA TRP A 122 -4.24 -28.17 -1.42
C TRP A 122 -5.55 -28.66 -0.81
N LEU A 123 -6.08 -29.77 -1.34
CA LEU A 123 -7.32 -30.36 -0.84
C LEU A 123 -7.21 -30.73 0.64
N GLY A 124 -8.06 -30.11 1.47
CA GLY A 124 -8.05 -30.30 2.93
C GLY A 124 -6.97 -29.48 3.66
N GLY A 125 -6.34 -28.51 2.99
CA GLY A 125 -5.52 -27.48 3.61
C GLY A 125 -6.36 -26.51 4.46
N ILE A 126 -5.67 -25.73 5.29
CA ILE A 126 -6.28 -24.65 6.07
C ILE A 126 -6.48 -23.43 5.18
N GLU A 127 -7.68 -22.83 5.23
CA GLU A 127 -8.03 -21.61 4.51
C GLU A 127 -8.11 -20.44 5.49
N ALA A 128 -7.62 -19.28 5.07
CA ALA A 128 -7.67 -18.00 5.78
C ALA A 128 -7.24 -18.11 7.26
N GLU A 129 -6.09 -18.75 7.51
CA GLU A 129 -5.53 -18.85 8.87
C GLU A 129 -5.24 -17.47 9.44
N TRP A 130 -4.69 -16.59 8.59
CA TRP A 130 -4.54 -15.17 8.84
C TRP A 130 -5.17 -14.36 7.70
N THR A 131 -5.70 -13.20 8.05
CA THR A 131 -6.28 -12.24 7.10
C THR A 131 -5.73 -10.84 7.36
N TYR A 132 -5.58 -10.09 6.28
CA TYR A 132 -5.31 -8.66 6.32
C TYR A 132 -6.23 -7.94 5.33
N THR A 133 -7.03 -7.01 5.84
CA THR A 133 -7.94 -6.19 5.03
C THR A 133 -7.47 -4.75 5.05
N LEU A 134 -7.20 -4.16 3.88
CA LEU A 134 -6.85 -2.75 3.78
C LEU A 134 -7.92 -1.97 3.02
N ILE A 135 -8.29 -0.82 3.56
CA ILE A 135 -9.12 0.18 2.89
C ILE A 135 -8.20 1.29 2.40
N VAL A 136 -8.22 1.56 1.10
CA VAL A 136 -7.42 2.62 0.49
C VAL A 136 -8.35 3.67 -0.10
N THR A 137 -8.18 4.91 0.34
CA THR A 137 -8.82 6.08 -0.24
C THR A 137 -7.77 6.92 -0.96
N VAL A 138 -7.97 7.13 -2.25
CA VAL A 138 -7.11 7.88 -3.15
C VAL A 138 -7.78 9.21 -3.50
N GLU A 139 -7.08 10.32 -3.26
CA GLU A 139 -7.51 11.69 -3.59
C GLU A 139 -6.62 12.39 -4.65
#